data_AF-A0A847GZM0-F1
#
_entry.id   AF-A0A847GZM0-F1
#
_cell.length_a   1.000
_cell.length_b   1.000
_cell.length_c   1.000
_cell.angle_alpha   90.00
_cell.angle_beta   90.00
_cell.angle_gamma   90.00
#
_symmetry.space_group_name_H-M   'P 1'
#
loop_
_entity.id
_entity.type
_entity.pdbx_description
1 polymer ?
#
loop_
_entity_poly.entity_id
_entity_poly.type
_entity_poly.pdbx_seq_one_letter_code
_entity_poly.pdbx_strand_id
1 'polypeptide(L)'
;MSSVIVTTKPRWFVRGFMVGILITGSLTAVSYFFRSERGGNLLGTTPDHYEALGFPCVLWESGNMYGGMFVDLRSLLANGAFGTVVGAVCGLATLAFRGRLNELVERFEQTVGAGGHGRLQFSVRGLLALSSLAALAAAGAHYALAGHRAVLGIIYGLGPWILVLIAFLPMGLSWQGRVVVLVPAALLLMASAVGVGMSLKPPLEFDKVLLYIFVCWTPQSVLVAIVLSLGLVFYHSVAGNRS
;
A
#
# COMPACT_ATOMS: atom_id res chain seq x y z
N MET A 1 23.34 -16.63 -15.76
CA MET A 1 22.09 -17.41 -15.83
C MET A 1 20.98 -16.55 -15.27
N SER A 2 20.21 -15.90 -16.14
CA SER A 2 19.03 -15.14 -15.74
C SER A 2 18.10 -16.10 -15.00
N SER A 3 17.75 -15.80 -13.75
CA SER A 3 16.69 -16.52 -13.05
C SER A 3 15.40 -16.20 -13.77
N VAL A 4 15.09 -16.96 -14.83
CA VAL A 4 13.76 -16.97 -15.45
C VAL A 4 12.81 -17.14 -14.28
N ILE A 5 12.03 -16.11 -13.97
CA ILE A 5 11.03 -16.18 -12.92
C ILE A 5 10.12 -17.31 -13.33
N VAL A 6 10.31 -18.51 -12.79
CA VAL A 6 9.61 -19.70 -13.28
C VAL A 6 8.11 -19.43 -13.11
N THR A 7 7.40 -19.22 -14.21
CA THR A 7 6.00 -18.79 -14.26
C THR A 7 5.07 -20.00 -14.18
N THR A 8 5.22 -20.78 -13.10
CA THR A 8 4.40 -21.97 -12.89
C THR A 8 2.93 -21.61 -12.69
N LYS A 9 2.02 -22.50 -13.09
CA LYS A 9 0.57 -22.38 -12.83
C LYS A 9 0.27 -21.97 -11.37
N PRO A 10 0.77 -22.66 -10.32
CA PRO A 10 0.48 -22.27 -8.95
C PRO A 10 0.93 -20.86 -8.61
N ARG A 11 2.05 -20.38 -9.16
CA ARG A 11 2.50 -18.99 -8.93
C ARG A 11 1.54 -17.97 -9.56
N TRP A 12 1.03 -18.22 -10.75
CA TRP A 12 0.04 -17.34 -11.38
C TRP A 12 -1.29 -17.31 -10.63
N PHE A 13 -1.74 -18.45 -10.13
CA PHE A 13 -2.90 -18.51 -9.26
C PHE A 13 -2.69 -17.69 -7.99
N VAL A 14 -1.58 -17.91 -7.27
CA VAL A 14 -1.26 -17.17 -6.03
C VAL A 14 -1.19 -15.67 -6.29
N ARG A 15 -0.58 -15.23 -7.40
CA ARG A 15 -0.55 -13.81 -7.78
C ARG A 15 -1.95 -13.22 -7.96
N GLY A 16 -2.81 -13.89 -8.72
CA GLY A 16 -4.20 -13.45 -8.90
C GLY A 16 -5.00 -13.48 -7.60
N PHE A 17 -4.77 -14.49 -6.76
CA PHE A 17 -5.37 -14.61 -5.44
C PHE A 17 -5.01 -13.43 -4.53
N MET A 18 -3.73 -13.06 -4.48
CA MET A 18 -3.28 -11.88 -3.73
C MET A 18 -3.88 -10.59 -4.27
N VAL A 19 -4.03 -10.44 -5.59
CA VAL A 19 -4.73 -9.30 -6.19
C VAL A 19 -6.18 -9.22 -5.72
N GLY A 20 -6.90 -10.34 -5.71
CA GLY A 20 -8.28 -10.39 -5.21
C GLY A 20 -8.37 -10.02 -3.72
N ILE A 21 -7.45 -10.51 -2.89
CA ILE A 21 -7.35 -10.10 -1.47
C ILE A 21 -7.14 -8.59 -1.37
N LEU A 22 -6.21 -8.01 -2.12
CA LEU A 22 -5.94 -6.57 -2.10
C LEU A 22 -7.15 -5.74 -2.52
N ILE A 23 -7.92 -6.21 -3.52
CA ILE A 23 -9.17 -5.57 -3.93
C ILE A 23 -10.17 -5.59 -2.76
N THR A 24 -10.39 -6.75 -2.12
CA THR A 24 -11.33 -6.84 -0.99
C THR A 24 -10.88 -6.05 0.25
N GLY A 25 -9.57 -6.02 0.54
CA GLY A 25 -9.00 -5.16 1.56
C GLY A 25 -9.21 -3.68 1.25
N SER A 26 -9.07 -3.29 -0.02
CA SER A 26 -9.34 -1.91 -0.47
C SER A 26 -10.82 -1.55 -0.36
N LEU A 27 -11.73 -2.45 -0.74
CA LEU A 27 -13.17 -2.25 -0.57
C LEU A 27 -13.54 -2.13 0.91
N THR A 28 -12.92 -2.94 1.76
CA THR A 28 -13.06 -2.86 3.21
C THR A 28 -12.59 -1.50 3.74
N ALA A 29 -11.39 -1.06 3.35
CA ALA A 29 -10.86 0.26 3.70
C ALA A 29 -11.76 1.40 3.21
N VAL A 30 -12.19 1.36 1.94
CA VAL A 30 -13.07 2.37 1.34
C VAL A 30 -14.44 2.40 2.02
N SER A 31 -14.95 1.26 2.49
CA SER A 31 -16.23 1.20 3.20
C SER A 31 -16.28 2.13 4.42
N TYR A 32 -15.13 2.44 5.05
CA TYR A 32 -15.05 3.41 6.12
C TYR A 32 -15.61 4.78 5.72
N PHE A 33 -15.30 5.27 4.52
CA PHE A 33 -15.78 6.58 4.06
C PHE A 33 -17.28 6.60 3.75
N PHE A 34 -17.89 5.44 3.52
CA PHE A 34 -19.31 5.31 3.23
C PHE A 34 -20.15 4.96 4.47
N ARG A 35 -19.53 4.33 5.47
CA ARG A 35 -20.22 3.82 6.66
C ARG A 35 -20.01 4.69 7.91
N SER A 36 -18.91 5.44 7.96
CA SER A 36 -18.65 6.39 9.04
C SER A 36 -19.33 7.73 8.77
N GLU A 37 -19.84 8.38 9.81
CA GLU A 37 -20.62 9.63 9.66
C GLU A 37 -19.79 10.79 9.12
N ARG A 38 -18.48 10.84 9.40
CA ARG A 38 -17.55 11.85 8.88
C ARG A 38 -16.12 11.33 8.77
N GLY A 39 -15.47 11.54 7.62
CA GLY A 39 -14.04 11.25 7.44
C GLY A 39 -13.09 12.13 8.27
N GLY A 40 -13.60 13.17 8.93
CA GLY A 40 -12.82 14.05 9.81
C GLY A 40 -12.23 13.32 11.03
N ASN A 41 -12.80 12.17 11.40
CA ASN A 41 -12.32 11.39 12.53
C ASN A 41 -10.92 10.78 12.29
N LEU A 42 -10.55 10.59 11.01
CA LEU A 42 -9.18 10.23 10.59
C LEU A 42 -8.12 11.22 11.09
N LEU A 43 -8.48 12.48 11.30
CA LEU A 43 -7.58 13.54 11.78
C LEU A 43 -7.73 13.79 13.29
N GLY A 44 -8.53 12.99 13.99
CA GLY A 44 -8.84 13.19 15.41
C GLY A 44 -9.63 14.46 15.70
N THR A 45 -10.39 14.98 14.74
CA THR A 45 -11.16 16.23 14.90
C THR A 45 -12.56 16.03 15.47
N THR A 46 -13.10 14.82 15.41
CA THR A 46 -14.49 14.50 15.78
C THR A 46 -14.59 13.14 16.50
N PRO A 47 -13.92 12.96 17.66
CA PRO A 47 -13.73 11.65 18.31
C PRO A 47 -15.02 10.93 18.71
N ASP A 48 -16.12 11.66 18.90
CA ASP A 48 -17.41 11.13 19.37
C ASP A 48 -18.37 10.71 18.23
N HIS A 49 -17.93 10.78 16.97
CA HIS A 49 -18.77 10.42 15.84
C HIS A 49 -18.69 8.93 15.54
N TYR A 50 -19.79 8.39 15.03
CA TYR A 50 -19.90 7.00 14.65
C TYR A 50 -18.95 6.65 13.48
N GLU A 51 -18.14 5.61 13.69
CA GLU A 51 -17.23 5.03 12.73
C GLU A 51 -17.56 3.56 12.52
N ALA A 52 -17.51 3.11 11.26
CA ALA A 52 -17.68 1.70 10.95
C ALA A 52 -16.83 1.30 9.75
N LEU A 53 -16.32 0.07 9.77
CA LEU A 53 -15.49 -0.52 8.72
C LEU A 53 -15.98 -1.94 8.43
N GLY A 54 -16.02 -2.32 7.16
CA GLY A 54 -16.24 -3.72 6.77
C GLY A 54 -16.92 -3.85 5.42
N PHE A 55 -16.45 -4.80 4.60
CA PHE A 55 -17.10 -5.14 3.35
C PHE A 55 -17.00 -6.65 3.05
N PRO A 56 -18.11 -7.33 2.71
CA PRO A 56 -19.47 -6.80 2.57
C PRO A 56 -20.20 -6.52 3.90
N CYS A 57 -19.81 -7.16 5.01
CA CYS A 57 -20.46 -7.03 6.32
C CYS A 57 -19.70 -6.04 7.22
N VAL A 58 -20.39 -5.38 8.17
CA VAL A 58 -19.73 -4.50 9.16
C VAL A 58 -18.81 -5.36 10.02
N LEU A 59 -17.50 -5.13 9.92
CA LEU A 59 -16.47 -5.84 10.68
C LEU A 59 -16.27 -5.23 12.07
N TRP A 60 -16.27 -3.90 12.09
CA TRP A 60 -15.87 -3.08 13.21
C TRP A 60 -16.74 -1.83 13.24
N GLU A 61 -17.08 -1.40 14.44
CA GLU A 61 -17.95 -0.26 14.72
C GLU A 61 -17.50 0.40 16.03
N SER A 62 -17.42 1.74 16.05
CA SER A 62 -17.10 2.51 17.24
C SER A 62 -18.31 2.57 18.18
N GLY A 63 -18.08 2.46 19.49
CA GLY A 63 -19.15 2.67 20.49
C GLY A 63 -20.07 1.47 20.73
N ASN A 64 -19.68 0.27 20.30
CA ASN A 64 -20.36 -0.98 20.65
C ASN A 64 -20.48 -1.13 22.20
N MET A 65 -21.47 -1.90 22.69
CA MET A 65 -21.89 -2.07 24.09
C MET A 65 -20.76 -2.37 25.10
N TYR A 66 -19.58 -2.76 24.63
CA TYR A 66 -18.40 -3.07 25.46
C TYR A 66 -17.39 -1.91 25.59
N GLY A 67 -17.70 -0.71 25.08
CA GLY A 67 -16.87 0.49 25.30
C GLY A 67 -15.46 0.41 24.71
N GLY A 68 -15.22 -0.51 23.76
CA GLY A 68 -13.92 -0.77 23.16
C GLY A 68 -14.01 -1.24 21.71
N MET A 69 -12.86 -1.35 21.06
CA MET A 69 -12.75 -1.78 19.66
C MET A 69 -12.92 -3.30 19.53
N PHE A 70 -14.17 -3.74 19.47
CA PHE A 70 -14.51 -5.15 19.24
C PHE A 70 -14.79 -5.44 17.78
N VAL A 71 -14.17 -6.52 17.28
CA VAL A 71 -14.44 -7.08 15.95
C VAL A 71 -15.54 -8.13 16.07
N ASP A 72 -16.61 -8.01 15.30
CA ASP A 72 -17.62 -9.07 15.20
C ASP A 72 -17.02 -10.27 14.45
N LEU A 73 -16.78 -11.36 15.16
CA LEU A 73 -16.17 -12.57 14.61
C LEU A 73 -16.99 -13.15 13.45
N ARG A 74 -18.32 -13.07 13.50
CA ARG A 74 -19.18 -13.59 12.41
C ARG A 74 -18.97 -12.78 11.14
N SER A 75 -18.96 -11.47 11.29
CA SER A 75 -18.70 -10.55 10.19
C SER A 75 -17.26 -10.64 9.69
N LEU A 76 -16.28 -10.89 10.56
CA LEU A 76 -14.89 -11.21 10.18
C LEU A 76 -14.82 -12.47 9.32
N LEU A 77 -15.48 -13.54 9.72
CA LEU A 77 -15.54 -14.78 8.94
C LEU A 77 -16.24 -14.55 7.59
N ALA A 78 -17.35 -13.80 7.56
CA ALA A 78 -18.07 -13.48 6.33
C ALA A 78 -17.20 -12.66 5.36
N ASN A 79 -16.53 -11.61 5.86
CA ASN A 79 -15.62 -10.78 5.07
C ASN A 79 -14.39 -11.58 4.59
N GLY A 80 -13.84 -12.44 5.44
CA GLY A 80 -12.73 -13.33 5.08
C GLY A 80 -13.13 -14.37 4.03
N ALA A 81 -14.32 -14.96 4.14
CA ALA A 81 -14.86 -15.88 3.14
C ALA A 81 -15.08 -15.16 1.80
N PHE A 82 -15.66 -13.96 1.82
CA PHE A 82 -15.81 -13.13 0.63
C PHE A 82 -14.46 -12.80 -0.01
N GLY A 83 -13.48 -12.36 0.79
CA GLY A 83 -12.09 -12.14 0.34
C GLY A 83 -11.47 -13.35 -0.32
N THR A 84 -11.68 -14.54 0.28
CA THR A 84 -11.20 -15.81 -0.27
C THR A 84 -11.85 -16.15 -1.60
N VAL A 85 -13.16 -15.94 -1.74
CA VAL A 85 -13.90 -16.17 -3.00
C VAL A 85 -13.43 -15.23 -4.10
N VAL A 86 -13.32 -13.92 -3.82
CA VAL A 86 -12.81 -12.94 -4.78
C VAL A 86 -11.37 -13.25 -5.17
N GLY A 87 -10.53 -13.59 -4.19
CA GLY A 87 -9.17 -14.09 -4.41
C GLY A 87 -9.16 -15.28 -5.35
N ALA A 88 -9.97 -16.31 -5.09
CA ALA A 88 -10.01 -17.50 -5.93
C ALA A 88 -10.46 -17.18 -7.36
N VAL A 89 -11.47 -16.33 -7.54
CA VAL A 89 -11.93 -15.86 -8.87
C VAL A 89 -10.81 -15.13 -9.61
N CYS A 90 -10.12 -14.20 -8.96
CA CYS A 90 -8.98 -13.51 -9.56
C CYS A 90 -7.82 -14.46 -9.89
N GLY A 91 -7.53 -15.43 -9.03
CA GLY A 91 -6.53 -16.48 -9.25
C GLY A 91 -6.85 -17.40 -10.43
N LEU A 92 -8.12 -17.76 -10.60
CA LEU A 92 -8.60 -18.53 -11.76
C LEU A 92 -8.53 -17.69 -13.04
N ALA A 93 -8.89 -16.41 -12.97
CA ALA A 93 -8.77 -15.49 -14.10
C ALA A 93 -7.30 -15.34 -14.55
N THR A 94 -6.35 -15.11 -13.63
CA THR A 94 -4.92 -15.02 -14.00
C THR A 94 -4.39 -16.32 -14.57
N LEU A 95 -4.86 -17.47 -14.09
CA LEU A 95 -4.55 -18.77 -14.70
C LEU A 95 -5.06 -18.89 -16.14
N ALA A 96 -6.29 -18.45 -16.40
CA ALA A 96 -6.89 -18.48 -17.72
C ALA A 96 -6.13 -17.57 -18.72
N PHE A 97 -5.66 -16.41 -18.24
CA PHE A 97 -4.91 -15.44 -19.06
C PHE A 97 -3.39 -15.58 -18.98
N ARG A 98 -2.86 -16.66 -18.38
CA ARG A 98 -1.42 -16.84 -18.11
C ARG A 98 -0.53 -16.70 -19.35
N GLY A 99 -1.00 -17.10 -20.54
CA GLY A 99 -0.21 -17.00 -21.78
C GLY A 99 0.10 -15.54 -22.12
N ARG A 100 -0.93 -14.70 -22.20
CA ARG A 100 -0.79 -13.26 -22.43
C ARG A 100 0.01 -12.57 -21.31
N LEU A 101 -0.22 -12.97 -20.06
CA LEU A 101 0.50 -12.41 -18.92
C LEU A 101 2.00 -12.78 -18.94
N ASN A 102 2.36 -13.99 -19.36
CA ASN A 102 3.75 -14.39 -19.57
C ASN A 102 4.41 -13.55 -20.65
N GLU A 103 3.76 -13.37 -21.81
CA GLU A 103 4.28 -12.53 -22.89
C GLU A 103 4.52 -11.09 -22.44
N LEU A 104 3.59 -10.52 -21.66
CA LEU A 104 3.73 -9.17 -21.11
C LEU A 104 4.91 -9.06 -20.14
N VAL A 105 5.07 -10.03 -19.22
CA VAL A 105 6.18 -10.06 -18.26
C VAL A 105 7.51 -10.23 -18.99
N GLU A 106 7.58 -11.07 -20.01
CA GLU A 106 8.81 -11.30 -20.77
C GLU A 106 9.22 -10.06 -21.57
N ARG A 107 8.27 -9.39 -22.26
CA ARG A 107 8.52 -8.11 -22.93
C ARG A 107 9.01 -7.03 -21.96
N PHE A 108 8.44 -7.00 -20.76
CA PHE A 108 8.87 -6.08 -19.72
C PHE A 108 10.30 -6.37 -19.25
N GLU A 109 10.63 -7.62 -18.96
CA GLU A 109 11.99 -8.03 -18.56
C GLU A 109 13.03 -7.71 -19.64
N GLN A 110 12.70 -7.92 -20.92
CA GLN A 110 13.59 -7.57 -22.03
C GLN A 110 13.82 -6.05 -22.11
N THR A 111 12.77 -5.25 -21.94
CA THR A 111 12.85 -3.77 -21.97
C THR A 111 13.68 -3.24 -20.80
N VAL A 112 13.48 -3.77 -19.59
CA VAL A 112 14.24 -3.37 -18.39
C VAL A 112 15.68 -3.88 -18.46
N GLY A 113 15.89 -5.10 -18.94
CA GLY A 113 17.21 -5.71 -19.08
C GLY A 113 18.11 -5.00 -20.11
N ALA A 114 17.52 -4.44 -21.17
CA ALA A 114 18.21 -3.63 -22.16
C ALA A 114 18.61 -2.22 -21.64
N GLY A 115 17.93 -1.73 -20.60
CA GLY A 115 18.03 -0.33 -20.14
C GLY A 115 19.11 -0.01 -19.12
N GLY A 116 19.88 -0.97 -18.60
CA GLY A 116 21.09 -0.63 -17.83
C GLY A 116 21.48 -1.59 -16.71
N HIS A 117 22.54 -2.36 -16.96
CA HIS A 117 23.45 -2.86 -15.93
C HIS A 117 24.42 -1.75 -15.48
N GLY A 118 23.90 -0.55 -15.23
CA GLY A 118 24.67 0.50 -14.58
C GLY A 118 24.91 0.06 -13.14
N ARG A 119 26.13 -0.38 -12.83
CA ARG A 119 26.64 -0.49 -11.46
C ARG A 119 26.51 0.89 -10.81
N LEU A 120 25.34 1.18 -10.22
CA LEU A 120 25.19 2.25 -9.25
C LEU A 120 26.05 1.84 -8.06
N GLN A 121 27.32 2.25 -8.07
CA GLN A 121 28.13 2.29 -6.87
C GLN A 121 27.40 3.22 -5.91
N PHE A 122 26.71 2.62 -4.94
CA PHE A 122 26.15 3.30 -3.79
C PHE A 122 27.28 4.10 -3.13
N SER A 123 27.34 5.40 -3.41
CA SER A 123 28.30 6.28 -2.76
C SER A 123 27.86 6.46 -1.32
N VAL A 124 28.62 5.89 -0.38
CA VAL A 124 28.40 6.04 1.07
C VAL A 124 28.30 7.52 1.46
N ARG A 125 29.06 8.40 0.79
CA ARG A 125 28.99 9.86 0.98
C ARG A 125 27.66 10.44 0.51
N GLY A 126 27.14 9.97 -0.63
CA GLY A 126 25.82 10.38 -1.13
C GLY A 126 24.70 9.93 -0.19
N LEU A 127 24.77 8.70 0.32
CA LEU A 127 23.82 8.19 1.31
C LEU A 127 23.85 9.02 2.60
N LEU A 128 25.03 9.32 3.12
CA LEU A 128 25.20 10.12 4.35
C LEU A 128 24.75 11.57 4.17
N ALA A 129 25.00 12.17 3.01
CA ALA A 129 24.51 13.51 2.70
C ALA A 129 22.98 13.55 2.59
N LEU A 130 22.38 12.58 1.90
CA LEU A 130 20.93 12.47 1.77
C LEU A 130 20.25 12.18 3.11
N SER A 131 20.83 11.30 3.93
CA SER A 131 20.31 11.00 5.27
C SER A 131 20.42 12.18 6.21
N SER A 132 21.48 13.00 6.11
CA SER A 132 21.64 14.22 6.91
C SER A 132 20.64 15.30 6.50
N LEU A 133 20.42 15.49 5.19
CA LEU A 133 19.37 16.39 4.66
C LEU A 133 17.97 15.93 5.06
N ALA A 134 17.70 14.62 4.96
CA ALA A 134 16.43 14.04 5.40
C ALA A 134 16.23 14.20 6.91
N ALA A 135 17.28 14.03 7.72
CA ALA A 135 17.22 14.23 9.17
C ALA A 135 16.99 15.70 9.54
N LEU A 136 17.63 16.65 8.86
CA LEU A 136 17.37 18.08 9.06
C LEU A 136 15.96 18.48 8.63
N ALA A 137 15.48 17.97 7.50
CA ALA A 137 14.10 18.19 7.05
C ALA A 137 13.08 17.55 8.01
N ALA A 138 13.35 16.33 8.50
CA ALA A 138 12.51 15.65 9.48
C ALA A 138 12.51 16.37 10.83
N ALA A 139 13.66 16.87 11.30
CA ALA A 139 13.77 17.67 12.51
C ALA A 139 13.03 19.02 12.35
N GLY A 140 13.20 19.71 11.22
CA GLY A 140 12.49 20.95 10.91
C GLY A 140 10.98 20.74 10.82
N ALA A 141 10.53 19.67 10.16
CA ALA A 141 9.14 19.28 10.10
C ALA A 141 8.59 18.89 11.48
N HIS A 142 9.38 18.19 12.29
CA HIS A 142 9.00 17.85 13.66
C HIS A 142 8.84 19.11 14.51
N TYR A 143 9.77 20.06 14.49
CA TYR A 143 9.64 21.30 15.25
C TYR A 143 8.51 22.23 14.74
N ALA A 144 8.30 22.31 13.43
CA ALA A 144 7.27 23.17 12.85
C ALA A 144 5.85 22.59 12.92
N LEU A 145 5.73 21.25 12.97
CA LEU A 145 4.44 20.56 12.85
C LEU A 145 4.12 19.63 14.03
N ALA A 146 4.99 19.49 15.03
CA ALA A 146 4.73 18.68 16.22
C ALA A 146 3.41 19.09 16.89
N GLY A 147 2.54 18.10 17.10
CA GLY A 147 1.23 18.28 17.73
C GLY A 147 0.13 18.78 16.80
N HIS A 148 0.42 19.10 15.53
CA HIS A 148 -0.62 19.48 14.57
C HIS A 148 -1.26 18.25 13.92
N ARG A 149 -2.59 18.14 14.04
CA ARG A 149 -3.39 17.06 13.41
C ARG A 149 -3.19 16.97 11.89
N ALA A 150 -2.82 18.06 11.25
CA ALA A 150 -2.47 18.13 9.83
C ALA A 150 -1.32 17.17 9.45
N VAL A 151 -0.39 16.87 10.36
CA VAL A 151 0.72 15.94 10.09
C VAL A 151 0.22 14.54 9.81
N LEU A 152 -0.79 14.06 10.54
CA LEU A 152 -1.38 12.76 10.28
C LEU A 152 -2.07 12.73 8.92
N GLY A 153 -2.77 13.81 8.55
CA GLY A 153 -3.33 13.95 7.21
C GLY A 153 -2.27 13.85 6.11
N ILE A 154 -1.12 14.51 6.31
CA ILE A 154 0.02 14.44 5.39
C ILE A 154 0.60 13.01 5.33
N ILE A 155 0.79 12.35 6.47
CA ILE A 155 1.32 10.97 6.52
C ILE A 155 0.35 9.98 5.85
N TYR A 156 -0.95 10.13 6.10
CA TYR A 156 -1.99 9.28 5.51
C TYR A 156 -2.17 9.53 4.01
N GLY A 157 -2.02 10.78 3.56
CA GLY A 157 -2.14 11.15 2.16
C GLY A 157 -0.88 10.90 1.33
N LEU A 158 0.31 11.11 1.87
CA LEU A 158 1.58 11.01 1.14
C LEU A 158 2.32 9.69 1.38
N GLY A 159 2.02 8.94 2.44
CA GLY A 159 2.74 7.71 2.78
C GLY A 159 2.91 6.74 1.60
N PRO A 160 1.83 6.34 0.92
CA PRO A 160 1.91 5.45 -0.24
C PRO A 160 2.69 6.06 -1.41
N TRP A 161 2.57 7.36 -1.66
CA TRP A 161 3.32 8.05 -2.71
C TRP A 161 4.82 8.09 -2.40
N ILE A 162 5.20 8.31 -1.15
CA ILE A 162 6.59 8.26 -0.71
C ILE A 162 7.15 6.85 -0.93
N LEU A 163 6.39 5.80 -0.59
CA LEU A 163 6.80 4.42 -0.85
C LEU A 163 6.97 4.13 -2.34
N VAL A 164 6.07 4.65 -3.17
CA VAL A 164 6.17 4.56 -4.63
C VAL A 164 7.43 5.25 -5.13
N LEU A 165 7.72 6.47 -4.68
CA LEU A 165 8.94 7.20 -5.04
C LEU A 165 10.20 6.44 -4.59
N ILE A 166 10.21 5.88 -3.38
CA ILE A 166 11.30 5.03 -2.88
C ILE A 166 11.45 3.77 -3.76
N ALA A 167 10.35 3.17 -4.22
CA ALA A 167 10.38 2.02 -5.12
C ALA A 167 11.00 2.35 -6.47
N PHE A 168 10.84 3.59 -6.95
CA PHE A 168 11.37 4.08 -8.22
C PHE A 168 12.78 4.68 -8.12
N LEU A 169 13.23 5.11 -6.94
CA LEU A 169 14.53 5.74 -6.72
C LEU A 169 15.73 4.85 -7.13
N PRO A 170 15.77 3.53 -6.82
CA PRO A 170 16.86 2.67 -7.25
C PRO A 170 16.60 2.11 -8.66
N MET A 171 16.76 2.94 -9.68
CA MET A 171 16.78 2.53 -11.08
C MET A 171 18.01 1.64 -11.34
N GLY A 172 17.85 0.33 -11.15
CA GLY A 172 18.91 -0.68 -11.33
C GLY A 172 18.90 -1.82 -10.31
N LEU A 173 18.14 -1.70 -9.21
CA LEU A 173 17.94 -2.83 -8.28
C LEU A 173 16.95 -3.84 -8.85
N SER A 174 17.27 -5.13 -8.64
CA SER A 174 16.33 -6.23 -8.90
C SER A 174 15.05 -6.05 -8.10
N TRP A 175 13.94 -6.63 -8.58
CA TRP A 175 12.66 -6.60 -7.88
C TRP A 175 12.78 -7.02 -6.40
N GLN A 176 13.56 -8.06 -6.12
CA GLN A 176 13.82 -8.53 -4.75
C GLN A 176 14.53 -7.45 -3.92
N GLY A 177 15.52 -6.75 -4.48
CA GLY A 177 16.21 -5.65 -3.82
C GLY A 177 15.26 -4.50 -3.48
N ARG A 178 14.31 -4.17 -4.38
CA ARG A 178 13.28 -3.15 -4.12
C ARG A 178 12.36 -3.55 -2.97
N VAL A 179 11.91 -4.81 -2.92
CA VAL A 179 11.07 -5.31 -1.81
C VAL A 179 11.82 -5.23 -0.48
N VAL A 180 13.10 -5.61 -0.45
CA VAL A 180 13.95 -5.54 0.76
C VAL A 180 14.10 -4.11 1.27
N VAL A 181 14.09 -3.09 0.40
CA VAL A 181 14.11 -1.68 0.81
C VAL A 181 12.73 -1.18 1.22
N LEU A 182 11.68 -1.58 0.49
CA LEU A 182 10.32 -1.10 0.71
C LEU A 182 9.71 -1.59 2.01
N VAL A 183 9.93 -2.85 2.39
CA VAL A 183 9.34 -3.42 3.61
C VAL A 183 9.81 -2.66 4.87
N PRO A 184 11.13 -2.49 5.11
CA PRO A 184 11.59 -1.67 6.24
C PRO A 184 11.14 -0.22 6.15
N ALA A 185 11.14 0.40 4.96
CA ALA A 185 10.68 1.77 4.79
C ALA A 185 9.19 1.93 5.17
N ALA A 186 8.33 0.99 4.75
CA ALA A 186 6.92 0.97 5.12
C ALA A 186 6.74 0.81 6.63
N LEU A 187 7.47 -0.11 7.26
CA LEU A 187 7.42 -0.32 8.72
C LEU A 187 7.89 0.92 9.48
N LEU A 188 8.95 1.60 9.03
CA LEU A 188 9.44 2.84 9.64
C LEU A 188 8.43 3.99 9.48
N LEU A 189 7.76 4.11 8.33
CA LEU A 189 6.69 5.10 8.14
C LEU A 189 5.48 4.79 9.04
N MET A 190 5.10 3.53 9.21
CA MET A 190 4.05 3.12 10.14
C MET A 190 4.42 3.43 11.59
N ALA A 191 5.65 3.10 12.01
CA ALA A 191 6.15 3.43 13.35
C ALA A 191 6.17 4.95 13.60
N SER A 192 6.56 5.73 12.59
CA SER A 192 6.55 7.19 12.66
C SER A 192 5.12 7.74 12.78
N ALA A 193 4.17 7.20 12.02
CA ALA A 193 2.75 7.56 12.11
C ALA A 193 2.17 7.28 13.51
N VAL A 194 2.50 6.12 14.09
CA VAL A 194 2.15 5.75 15.47
C VAL A 194 2.75 6.73 16.47
N GLY A 195 4.06 7.01 16.36
CA GLY A 195 4.73 7.96 17.25
C GLY A 195 4.11 9.36 17.20
N VAL A 196 3.77 9.84 16.00
CA VAL A 196 3.07 11.13 15.82
C VAL A 196 1.66 11.07 16.43
N GLY A 197 0.89 10.02 16.17
CA GLY A 197 -0.47 9.85 16.72
C GLY A 197 -0.50 9.83 18.25
N MET A 198 0.47 9.17 18.88
CA MET A 198 0.62 9.15 20.34
C MET A 198 1.05 10.51 20.92
N SER A 199 1.73 11.35 20.14
CA SER A 199 2.17 12.69 20.56
C SER A 199 1.10 13.78 20.42
N LEU A 200 -0.04 13.48 19.79
CA LEU A 200 -1.15 14.43 19.66
C LEU A 200 -1.81 14.74 21.02
N LYS A 201 -2.54 15.86 21.06
CA LYS A 201 -3.41 16.22 22.19
C LYS A 201 -4.85 16.43 21.70
N PRO A 202 -5.83 15.59 22.13
CA PRO A 202 -5.65 14.34 22.88
C PRO A 202 -4.88 13.29 22.06
N PRO A 203 -4.19 12.34 22.70
CA PRO A 203 -3.47 11.28 22.01
C PRO A 203 -4.45 10.36 21.29
N LEU A 204 -4.07 9.91 20.09
CA LEU A 204 -4.83 8.88 19.39
C LEU A 204 -4.43 7.50 19.92
N GLU A 205 -5.42 6.63 20.07
CA GLU A 205 -5.19 5.23 20.40
C GLU A 205 -4.38 4.54 19.29
N PHE A 206 -3.44 3.67 19.68
CA PHE A 206 -2.56 2.96 18.76
C PHE A 206 -3.34 2.25 17.64
N ASP A 207 -4.38 1.53 18.02
CA ASP A 207 -5.20 0.75 17.10
C ASP A 207 -5.98 1.65 16.11
N LYS A 208 -6.39 2.87 16.52
CA LYS A 208 -7.00 3.86 15.62
C LYS A 208 -6.00 4.38 14.60
N VAL A 209 -4.75 4.62 15.00
CA VAL A 209 -3.70 5.03 14.05
C VAL A 209 -3.45 3.95 13.01
N LEU A 210 -3.40 2.67 13.41
CA LEU A 210 -3.26 1.54 12.48
C LEU A 210 -4.47 1.41 11.54
N LEU A 211 -5.68 1.58 12.07
CA LEU A 211 -6.91 1.59 11.28
C LEU A 211 -6.83 2.68 10.21
N TYR A 212 -6.41 3.89 10.55
CA TYR A 212 -6.33 5.01 9.62
C TYR A 212 -5.25 4.82 8.56
N ILE A 213 -4.11 4.21 8.93
CA ILE A 213 -3.09 3.77 7.96
C ILE A 213 -3.71 2.76 7.00
N PHE A 214 -4.42 1.74 7.49
CA PHE A 214 -5.08 0.75 6.65
C PHE A 214 -6.10 1.37 5.69
N VAL A 215 -6.98 2.24 6.21
CA VAL A 215 -8.04 2.93 5.45
C VAL A 215 -7.46 3.82 4.35
N CYS A 216 -6.38 4.54 4.63
CA CYS A 216 -5.78 5.46 3.66
C CYS A 216 -4.83 4.75 2.70
N TRP A 217 -3.93 3.91 3.21
CA TRP A 217 -2.82 3.37 2.41
C TRP A 217 -3.23 2.21 1.52
N THR A 218 -4.17 1.36 1.95
CA THR A 218 -4.57 0.18 1.18
C THR A 218 -5.22 0.56 -0.16
N PRO A 219 -6.25 1.44 -0.19
CA PRO A 219 -6.87 1.84 -1.45
C PRO A 219 -5.91 2.63 -2.35
N GLN A 220 -5.10 3.52 -1.77
CA GLN A 220 -4.09 4.28 -2.51
C GLN A 220 -3.07 3.35 -3.18
N SER A 221 -2.57 2.33 -2.45
CA SER A 221 -1.62 1.37 -2.99
C SER A 221 -2.22 0.56 -4.14
N VAL A 222 -3.49 0.15 -4.02
CA VAL A 222 -4.19 -0.56 -5.11
C VAL A 222 -4.43 0.34 -6.31
N LEU A 223 -4.84 1.60 -6.11
CA LEU A 223 -4.99 2.57 -7.20
C LEU A 223 -3.68 2.80 -7.94
N VAL A 224 -2.57 2.99 -7.22
CA VAL A 224 -1.25 3.15 -7.84
C VAL A 224 -0.87 1.89 -8.61
N ALA A 225 -1.08 0.70 -8.04
CA ALA A 225 -0.79 -0.56 -8.72
C ALA A 225 -1.59 -0.70 -10.03
N ILE A 226 -2.89 -0.33 -10.02
CA ILE A 226 -3.75 -0.34 -11.21
C ILE A 226 -3.26 0.67 -12.24
N VAL A 227 -3.02 1.93 -11.85
CA VAL A 227 -2.58 3.00 -12.76
C VAL A 227 -1.24 2.64 -13.41
N LEU A 228 -0.27 2.15 -12.63
CA LEU A 228 1.01 1.71 -13.17
C LEU A 228 0.86 0.52 -14.12
N SER A 229 0.04 -0.46 -13.75
CA SER A 229 -0.19 -1.65 -14.59
C SER A 229 -0.87 -1.28 -15.91
N LEU A 230 -1.92 -0.45 -15.87
CA LEU A 230 -2.63 0.02 -17.06
C LEU A 230 -1.77 0.93 -17.92
N GLY A 231 -1.02 1.84 -17.30
CA GLY A 231 -0.09 2.72 -18.01
C GLY A 231 0.98 1.93 -18.77
N LEU A 232 1.50 0.85 -18.18
CA LEU A 232 2.44 -0.06 -18.84
C LEU A 232 1.77 -0.81 -20.01
N VAL A 233 0.59 -1.37 -19.80
CA VAL A 233 -0.16 -2.07 -20.87
C VAL A 233 -0.43 -1.12 -22.03
N PHE A 234 -0.87 0.11 -21.74
CA PHE A 234 -1.13 1.13 -22.74
C PHE A 234 0.14 1.50 -23.51
N TYR A 235 1.23 1.81 -22.81
CA TYR A 235 2.53 2.15 -23.41
C TYR A 235 2.99 1.06 -24.39
N HIS A 236 2.93 -0.21 -24.00
CA HIS A 236 3.34 -1.32 -24.87
C HIS A 236 2.36 -1.60 -26.01
N SER A 237 1.06 -1.42 -25.81
CA SER A 237 0.07 -1.58 -26.89
C SER A 237 0.22 -0.52 -27.98
N VAL A 238 0.54 0.73 -27.60
CA VAL A 238 0.74 1.85 -28.54
C VAL A 238 2.11 1.75 -29.22
N ALA A 239 3.16 1.39 -28.49
CA ALA A 239 4.50 1.22 -29.05
C ALA A 239 4.59 0.03 -30.01
N GLY A 240 3.89 -1.08 -29.73
CA GLY A 240 3.85 -2.26 -30.60
C GLY A 240 3.10 -2.08 -31.92
N ASN A 241 2.24 -1.05 -32.03
CA ASN A 241 1.57 -0.69 -33.28
C ASN A 241 2.39 0.23 -34.19
N ARG A 242 3.59 0.68 -33.75
CA ARG A 242 4.47 1.58 -34.50
C ARG A 242 5.70 0.89 -35.10
N SER A 243 5.84 -0.42 -34.90
CA SER A 243 6.87 -1.28 -35.52
C SER A 243 6.24 -2.20 -36.54
#